data_AF-A0A3M2DLU9-F1
#
_entry.id   AF-A0A3M2DLU9-F1
#
_cell.length_a   1.000
_cell.length_b   1.000
_cell.length_c   1.000
_cell.angle_alpha   90.00
_cell.angle_beta   90.00
_cell.angle_gamma   90.00
#
_symmetry.space_group_name_H-M   'P 1'
#
loop_
_entity.id
_entity.type
_entity.pdbx_description
1 polymer ?
#
loop_
_entity_poly.entity_id
_entity_poly.type
_entity_poly.pdbx_seq_one_letter_code
_entity_poly.pdbx_strand_id
1 'polypeptide(L)' 'MRKSRYTDNQIIRILKQAEAGTPVPELCREHGMSSATFY' A
#
# COMPACT_ATOMS: atom_id res chain seq x y z
N MET A 1 -10.52 -19.17 6.49
CA MET A 1 -10.48 -18.00 5.57
C MET A 1 -9.12 -17.34 5.70
N ARG A 2 -8.36 -17.12 4.62
CA ARG A 2 -7.11 -16.36 4.72
C ARG A 2 -7.48 -14.92 5.12
N LYS A 3 -6.99 -14.45 6.26
CA LYS A 3 -7.11 -13.02 6.60
C LYS A 3 -6.31 -12.24 5.55
N SER A 4 -6.94 -11.23 4.95
CA SER A 4 -6.21 -10.27 4.13
C SER A 4 -5.11 -9.63 4.98
N ARG A 5 -3.93 -9.43 4.40
CA ARG A 5 -2.79 -8.81 5.09
C ARG A 5 -3.05 -7.33 5.37
N TYR A 6 -3.94 -6.71 4.60
CA TYR A 6 -4.34 -5.32 4.71
C TYR A 6 -5.86 -5.21 4.82
N THR A 7 -6.32 -4.23 5.59
CA THR A 7 -7.73 -3.84 5.63
C THR A 7 -8.07 -2.93 4.46
N ASP A 8 -9.34 -2.87 4.05
CA ASP A 8 -9.79 -1.99 2.97
C ASP A 8 -9.40 -0.52 3.22
N ASN A 9 -9.48 -0.07 4.49
CA ASN A 9 -9.06 1.28 4.85
C ASN A 9 -7.55 1.50 4.68
N GLN A 10 -6.71 0.49 4.95
CA GLN A 10 -5.28 0.58 4.69
C GLN A 10 -5.01 0.69 3.18
N ILE A 11 -5.70 -0.11 2.36
CA ILE A 11 -5.56 -0.08 0.90
C ILE A 11 -5.94 1.31 0.36
N ILE A 12 -7.08 1.88 0.78
CA ILE A 12 -7.53 3.21 0.34
C ILE A 12 -6.52 4.29 0.72
N ARG A 13 -5.92 4.23 1.92
CA ARG A 13 -4.92 5.21 2.36
C ARG A 13 -3.65 5.15 1.52
N ILE A 14 -3.17 3.94 1.21
CA ILE A 14 -1.97 3.72 0.40
C ILE A 14 -2.17 4.25 -1.02
N LEU A 15 -3.33 3.96 -1.62
CA LEU A 15 -3.68 4.47 -2.95
C LEU A 15 -3.75 6.00 -2.97
N LYS A 16 -4.37 6.63 -1.96
CA LYS A 16 -4.42 8.09 -1.85
C LYS A 16 -3.05 8.74 -1.71
N GLN A 17 -2.13 8.14 -0.95
CA GLN A 17 -0.77 8.67 -0.84
C GLN A 17 -0.01 8.57 -2.18
N ALA A 18 -0.23 7.49 -2.94
CA ALA A 18 0.33 7.35 -4.28
C ALA A 18 -0.25 8.39 -5.25
N GLU A 19 -1.56 8.62 -5.23
CA GLU A 19 -2.22 9.68 -6.00
C GLU A 19 -1.74 11.08 -5.62
N ALA A 20 -1.41 11.30 -4.34
CA ALA A 20 -0.81 12.54 -3.85
C ALA A 20 0.66 12.75 -4.29
N GLY A 21 1.25 11.78 -5.00
CA GLY A 21 2.60 11.86 -5.55
C GLY A 21 3.68 11.23 -4.68
N THR A 22 3.32 10.48 -3.63
CA THR A 22 4.31 9.75 -2.82
C THR A 22 4.94 8.64 -3.68
N PRO A 23 6.27 8.55 -3.76
CA PRO A 23 6.93 7.50 -4.52
C PRO A 23 6.55 6.10 -4.01
N VAL A 24 6.17 5.20 -4.92
CA VAL A 24 5.85 3.79 -4.60
C VAL A 24 6.92 3.09 -3.75
N PRO A 25 8.25 3.31 -3.99
CA PRO A 25 9.28 2.72 -3.13
C PRO A 25 9.22 3.17 -1.67
N GLU A 26 8.78 4.40 -1.39
CA GLU A 26 8.58 4.87 -0.02
C GLU A 26 7.35 4.22 0.61
N LEU A 27 6.23 4.16 -0.10
CA LEU A 27 5.01 3.48 0.36
C LEU A 27 5.27 2.01 0.68
N CYS A 28 6.04 1.33 -0.17
CA CYS A 28 6.44 -0.06 0.04
C CYS A 28 7.25 -0.23 1.33
N ARG A 29 8.19 0.69 1.61
CA ARG A 29 8.99 0.68 2.85
C ARG A 29 8.15 1.00 4.08
N GLU A 30 7.30 2.02 4.01
CA GLU A 30 6.44 2.46 5.13
C GLU A 30 5.46 1.37 5.56
N HIS A 31 4.86 0.67 4.59
CA HIS A 31 3.81 -0.32 4.85
C HIS A 31 4.31 -1.77 4.88
N GLY A 32 5.62 -2.00 4.75
CA GLY A 32 6.19 -3.36 4.65
C GLY A 32 5.64 -4.14 3.46
N MET A 33 5.29 -3.42 2.39
CA MET A 33 4.78 -3.95 1.13
C MET A 33 5.93 -4.21 0.16
N SER A 34 5.76 -5.23 -0.68
CA SER A 34 6.59 -5.35 -1.88
C SER A 34 6.00 -4.50 -2.99
N SER A 35 6.84 -4.02 -3.91
CA SER A 35 6.37 -3.32 -5.12
C SER A 35 5.40 -4.19 -5.93
N ALA A 36 5.61 -5.51 -5.96
CA ALA A 36 4.70 -6.47 -6.60
C ALA A 36 3.34 -6.62 -5.91
N THR A 37 3.18 -6.10 -4.69
CA THR A 37 1.87 -6.02 -4.01
C THR A 37 1.15 -4.70 -4.33
N PHE A 38 1.90 -3.69 -4.74
CA PHE A 38 1.37 -2.36 -5.06
C PHE A 38 0.91 -2.27 -6.53
N TYR A 39 1.68 -2.85 -7.45
CA TYR A 39 1.32 -2.99 -8.87
C TYR A 39 0.45 -4.23 -9.10
#